data_AF-V7FAR3-F1
#
_entry.id   AF-V7FAR3-F1
#
_cell.length_a   1.000
_cell.length_b   1.000
_cell.length_c   1.000
_cell.angle_alpha   90.00
_cell.angle_beta   90.00
_cell.angle_gamma   90.00
#
_symmetry.space_group_name_H-M   'P 1'
#
loop_
_entity.id
_entity.type
_entity.pdbx_description
1 polymer ?
#
loop_
_entity_poly.entity_id
_entity_poly.type
_entity_poly.pdbx_seq_one_letter_code
_entity_poly.pdbx_strand_id
1 'polypeptide(L)'
;MWLRHTGHFGFYRAYVAPDGSSRPYARDNVPYRPKSWLPIACEGVKEGDLVMVAGFPGATHQFLTADEVRFNFAQFEPRLQRSLSDYPAQINQATAGNREAQIH
;
A
#
# COMPACT_ATOMS: atom_id res chain seq x y z
N MET A 1 -8.16 -11.13 4.50
CA MET A 1 -9.35 -12.00 4.43
C MET A 1 -10.21 -11.57 3.26
N TRP A 2 -10.82 -12.53 2.57
CA TRP A 2 -11.89 -12.37 1.60
C TRP A 2 -13.09 -13.18 2.12
N LEU A 3 -14.36 -12.79 2.02
CA LEU A 3 -14.97 -11.56 1.49
C LEU A 3 -14.48 -10.29 2.22
N ARG A 4 -14.52 -9.14 1.55
CA ARG A 4 -14.04 -7.87 2.13
C ARG A 4 -15.00 -6.71 1.86
N HIS A 5 -15.20 -5.88 2.88
CA HIS A 5 -16.11 -4.72 2.85
C HIS A 5 -15.39 -3.44 3.30
N THR A 6 -14.21 -3.13 2.72
CA THR A 6 -13.44 -1.94 3.09
C THR A 6 -13.10 -1.08 1.88
N GLY A 7 -13.42 0.22 1.94
CA GLY A 7 -13.08 1.20 0.90
C GLY A 7 -11.67 1.76 1.06
N HIS A 8 -10.64 0.99 0.69
CA HIS A 8 -9.25 1.45 0.74
C HIS A 8 -8.89 2.29 -0.50
N PHE A 9 -9.04 3.61 -0.39
CA PHE A 9 -8.53 4.56 -1.37
C PHE A 9 -8.16 5.89 -0.69
N GLY A 10 -7.29 6.66 -1.33
CA GLY A 10 -6.97 8.03 -0.95
C GLY A 10 -6.77 8.87 -2.21
N PHE A 11 -7.18 10.14 -2.15
CA PHE A 11 -7.05 11.05 -3.28
C PHE A 11 -5.88 12.00 -3.08
N TYR A 12 -5.05 12.07 -4.11
CA TYR A 12 -3.92 13.00 -4.16
C TYR A 12 -4.00 13.78 -5.48
N ARG A 13 -3.33 14.93 -5.52
CA ARG A 13 -3.20 15.76 -6.72
C ARG A 13 -1.75 16.17 -6.89
N ALA A 14 -1.20 15.92 -8.08
CA ALA A 14 0.12 16.41 -8.45
C ALA A 14 0.07 17.89 -8.84
N TYR A 15 1.09 18.64 -8.42
CA TYR A 15 1.29 20.05 -8.72
C TYR A 15 2.67 20.26 -9.35
N VAL A 16 2.76 21.21 -10.28
CA VAL A 16 3.96 21.55 -11.04
C VAL A 16 4.17 23.06 -11.07
N ALA A 17 5.32 23.51 -11.55
CA ALA A 17 5.55 24.94 -11.80
C ALA A 17 4.55 25.48 -12.85
N PRO A 18 4.28 26.80 -12.88
CA PRO A 18 3.37 27.42 -13.85
C PRO A 18 3.72 27.14 -15.32
N ASP A 19 4.99 26.88 -15.64
CA ASP A 19 5.49 26.50 -16.97
C ASP A 19 5.31 25.00 -17.27
N GLY A 20 4.83 24.21 -16.31
CA GLY A 20 4.62 22.78 -16.41
C GLY A 20 5.82 21.91 -15.99
N SER A 21 6.94 22.49 -15.58
CA SER A 21 8.12 21.73 -15.16
C SER A 21 7.93 21.09 -13.77
N SER A 22 8.67 20.00 -13.52
CA SER A 22 8.78 19.45 -12.17
C SER A 22 9.43 20.47 -11.24
N ARG A 23 8.87 20.65 -10.05
CA ARG A 23 9.37 21.59 -9.03
C ARG A 23 9.00 21.07 -7.62
N PRO A 24 9.85 21.34 -6.61
CA PRO A 24 9.43 21.23 -5.21
C PRO A 24 8.18 22.06 -4.89
N TYR A 25 7.64 21.88 -3.68
CA TYR A 25 6.51 22.66 -3.21
C TYR A 25 6.80 24.17 -3.29
N ALA A 26 5.87 24.91 -3.89
CA ALA A 26 5.79 26.36 -3.84
C ALA A 26 4.32 26.77 -3.88
N ARG A 27 3.99 27.93 -3.29
CA ARG A 27 2.60 28.41 -3.18
C ARG A 27 1.95 28.73 -4.53
N ASP A 28 2.77 29.02 -5.53
CA ASP A 28 2.39 29.35 -6.91
C ASP A 28 2.31 28.13 -7.83
N ASN A 29 2.56 26.91 -7.33
CA ASN A 29 2.42 25.71 -8.15
C ASN A 29 0.96 25.52 -8.60
N VAL A 30 0.81 25.01 -9.82
CA VAL A 30 -0.51 24.79 -10.45
C VAL A 30 -0.79 23.28 -10.62
N PRO A 31 -2.06 22.86 -10.69
CA PRO A 31 -2.40 21.46 -10.92
C PRO A 31 -1.78 20.92 -12.21
N TYR A 32 -1.10 19.78 -12.12
CA TYR A 32 -0.55 19.11 -13.29
C TYR A 32 -1.66 18.69 -14.27
N ARG A 33 -1.47 18.97 -15.57
CA ARG A 33 -2.36 18.54 -16.64
C ARG A 33 -1.74 17.38 -17.40
N PRO A 34 -2.13 16.12 -17.11
CA PRO A 34 -1.53 14.96 -17.76
C PRO A 34 -1.96 14.87 -19.23
N LYS A 35 -1.11 14.28 -20.06
CA LYS A 35 -1.44 14.00 -21.48
C LYS A 35 -2.57 12.98 -21.63
N SER A 36 -2.76 12.10 -20.64
CA SER A 36 -3.79 11.06 -20.61
C SER A 36 -4.09 10.65 -19.16
N TRP A 37 -5.29 10.13 -18.91
CA TRP A 37 -5.73 9.58 -17.63
C TRP A 37 -6.75 8.45 -17.87
N LEU A 38 -6.96 7.59 -16.87
CA LEU A 38 -7.94 6.52 -16.94
C LEU A 38 -9.35 7.09 -16.70
N PRO A 39 -10.32 6.87 -17.61
CA PRO A 39 -11.71 7.20 -17.35
C PRO A 39 -12.30 6.26 -16.30
N ILE A 40 -13.23 6.78 -15.50
CA ILE A 40 -13.96 5.99 -14.51
C ILE A 40 -15.17 5.36 -15.19
N ALA A 41 -15.28 4.04 -15.12
CA ALA A 41 -16.49 3.33 -15.56
C ALA A 41 -17.62 3.51 -14.53
N CYS A 42 -18.84 3.69 -15.01
CA CYS A 42 -20.03 3.81 -14.16
C CYS A 42 -20.72 2.45 -13.96
N GLU A 43 -20.49 1.51 -14.87
CA GLU A 43 -20.96 0.13 -14.77
C GLU A 43 -20.04 -0.71 -13.87
N GLY A 44 -20.65 -1.63 -13.11
CA GLY A 44 -19.90 -2.60 -12.29
C GLY A 44 -19.33 -3.76 -13.11
N VAL A 45 -18.34 -4.44 -12.53
CA VAL A 45 -17.74 -5.66 -13.07
C VAL A 45 -18.65 -6.88 -12.88
N LYS A 46 -18.48 -7.88 -13.73
CA LYS A 46 -19.17 -9.17 -13.68
C LYS A 46 -18.17 -10.31 -13.68
N GLU A 47 -18.64 -11.49 -13.30
CA GLU A 47 -17.85 -12.71 -13.38
C GLU A 47 -17.40 -12.98 -14.82
N GLY A 48 -16.11 -13.25 -15.01
CA GLY A 48 -15.52 -13.51 -16.33
C GLY A 48 -15.03 -12.29 -17.09
N ASP A 49 -15.24 -11.07 -16.59
CA ASP A 49 -14.71 -9.86 -17.23
C ASP A 49 -13.18 -9.84 -17.24
N LEU A 50 -12.59 -9.36 -18.33
CA LEU A 50 -11.14 -9.13 -18.43
C LEU A 50 -10.73 -8.00 -17.49
N VAL A 51 -9.76 -8.27 -16.62
CA VAL A 51 -9.14 -7.27 -15.75
C VAL A 51 -7.65 -7.19 -16.03
N MET A 52 -7.16 -5.98 -16.29
CA MET A 52 -5.74 -5.67 -16.39
C MET A 52 -5.33 -4.76 -15.24
N VAL A 53 -4.18 -5.05 -14.63
CA VAL A 53 -3.63 -4.27 -13.52
C VAL A 53 -2.22 -3.84 -13.89
N ALA A 54 -1.96 -2.54 -13.81
CA ALA A 54 -0.65 -1.95 -13.98
C ALA A 54 -0.16 -1.39 -12.63
N GLY A 55 1.14 -1.56 -12.35
CA GLY A 55 1.76 -1.09 -11.12
C GLY A 55 3.25 -1.40 -11.07
N PHE A 56 3.85 -1.19 -9.91
CA PHE A 56 5.27 -1.40 -9.67
C PHE A 56 5.44 -2.50 -8.59
N PRO A 57 5.38 -3.80 -8.95
CA PRO A 57 5.53 -4.88 -7.99
C PRO A 57 6.93 -4.84 -7.36
N GLY A 58 7.01 -4.95 -6.03
CA GLY A 58 8.26 -4.77 -5.29
C GLY A 58 9.26 -5.92 -5.45
N ALA A 59 8.85 -7.16 -5.14
CA ALA A 59 9.70 -8.33 -5.22
C ALA A 59 8.89 -9.59 -5.49
N THR A 60 9.52 -10.58 -6.12
CA THR A 60 9.00 -11.95 -6.24
C THR A 60 10.08 -12.96 -5.86
N HIS A 61 9.65 -14.13 -5.39
CA HIS A 61 10.52 -15.20 -4.93
C HIS A 61 10.38 -16.45 -5.83
N GLN A 62 10.19 -16.24 -7.13
CA GLN A 62 9.85 -17.29 -8.09
C GLN A 62 10.97 -18.32 -8.33
N PHE A 63 12.21 -18.03 -7.92
CA PHE A 63 13.39 -18.89 -8.13
C PHE A 63 13.98 -19.43 -6.83
N LEU A 64 13.24 -19.41 -5.72
CA LEU A 64 13.72 -20.04 -4.49
C LEU A 64 13.89 -21.54 -4.67
N THR A 65 15.00 -22.05 -4.15
CA THR A 65 15.28 -23.48 -4.06
C THR A 65 14.39 -24.15 -3.02
N ALA A 66 14.29 -25.48 -3.09
CA ALA A 66 13.53 -26.26 -2.11
C ALA A 66 14.05 -26.07 -0.66
N ASP A 67 15.35 -25.89 -0.48
CA ASP A 67 15.94 -25.63 0.85
C ASP A 67 15.60 -24.25 1.38
N GLU A 68 15.63 -23.22 0.54
CA GLU A 68 15.21 -21.86 0.93
C GLU A 68 13.73 -21.81 1.28
N VAL A 69 12.88 -22.50 0.51
CA VAL A 69 11.45 -22.64 0.81
C VAL A 69 11.25 -23.34 2.16
N ARG A 70 11.96 -24.46 2.41
CA ARG A 70 11.92 -25.17 3.70
C ARG A 70 12.34 -24.26 4.85
N PHE A 71 13.45 -23.55 4.70
CA PHE A 71 13.92 -22.61 5.72
C PHE A 71 12.90 -21.51 5.98
N ASN A 72 12.31 -20.93 4.93
CA ASN A 72 11.35 -19.85 5.06
C ASN A 72 10.17 -20.27 5.95
N PHE A 73 9.53 -21.40 5.63
CA PHE A 73 8.37 -21.89 6.38
C PHE A 73 8.73 -22.45 7.76
N ALA A 74 9.84 -23.18 7.89
CA ALA A 74 10.18 -23.85 9.14
C ALA A 74 10.80 -22.90 10.17
N GLN A 75 11.45 -21.81 9.73
CA GLN A 75 12.35 -21.02 10.57
C GLN A 75 12.09 -19.51 10.47
N PHE A 76 11.97 -18.94 9.27
CA PHE A 76 11.86 -17.49 9.10
C PHE A 76 10.46 -16.97 9.46
N GLU A 77 9.42 -17.47 8.78
CA GLU A 77 8.05 -16.99 8.96
C GLU A 77 7.53 -17.10 10.40
N PRO A 78 7.74 -18.21 11.14
CA PRO A 78 7.29 -18.29 12.54
C PRO A 78 7.95 -17.27 13.45
N ARG A 79 9.24 -16.96 13.23
CA ARG A 79 9.96 -15.94 14.01
C ARG A 79 9.47 -14.55 13.66
N LEU A 80 9.26 -14.28 12.38
CA LEU A 80 8.73 -13.00 11.91
C LEU A 80 7.32 -12.77 12.48
N GLN A 81 6.45 -13.76 12.41
CA GLN A 81 5.09 -13.67 12.97
C GLN A 81 5.12 -13.37 14.47
N ARG A 82 5.98 -14.07 15.24
CA ARG A 82 6.16 -13.78 16.67
C ARG A 82 6.58 -12.33 16.89
N SER A 83 7.65 -11.88 16.22
CA SER A 83 8.15 -10.52 16.37
C SER A 83 7.10 -9.47 16.00
N LEU A 84 6.36 -9.67 14.91
CA LEU A 84 5.32 -8.76 14.45
C LEU A 84 4.05 -8.79 15.33
N SER A 85 3.84 -9.84 16.12
CA SER A 85 2.74 -9.91 17.09
C SER A 85 3.13 -9.27 18.43
N ASP A 86 4.36 -9.55 18.89
CA ASP A 86 4.86 -9.09 20.18
C ASP A 86 5.06 -7.56 20.20
N TYR A 87 5.58 -6.99 19.11
CA TYR A 87 5.86 -5.56 19.01
C TYR A 87 4.63 -4.66 19.23
N PRO A 88 3.52 -4.81 18.48
CA PRO A 88 2.32 -4.01 18.75
C PRO A 88 1.68 -4.34 20.09
N ALA A 89 1.81 -5.56 20.61
CA ALA A 89 1.30 -5.91 21.94
C ALA A 89 2.01 -5.09 23.03
N GLN A 90 3.33 -4.93 22.94
CA GLN A 90 4.11 -4.09 23.84
C GLN A 90 3.74 -2.62 23.72
N ILE A 91 3.58 -2.11 22.50
CA ILE A 91 3.12 -0.72 22.28
C ILE A 91 1.76 -0.53 22.96
N ASN A 92 0.79 -1.39 22.65
CA ASN A 92 -0.56 -1.29 23.21
C ASN A 92 -0.56 -1.35 24.74
N GLN A 93 0.29 -2.18 25.35
CA GLN A 93 0.46 -2.24 26.79
C GLN A 93 1.04 -0.95 27.37
N ALA A 94 2.10 -0.40 26.74
CA ALA A 94 2.76 0.81 27.20
C ALA A 94 1.91 2.07 27.03
N THR A 95 1.03 2.10 26.02
CA THR A 95 0.13 3.23 25.73
C THR A 95 -1.29 3.02 26.31
N ALA A 96 -1.51 1.96 27.09
CA ALA A 96 -2.81 1.67 27.67
C ALA A 96 -3.26 2.81 28.60
N GLY A 97 -4.43 3.38 28.32
CA GLY A 97 -5.00 4.48 29.12
C GLY A 97 -4.37 5.86 28.88
N ASN A 98 -3.34 5.98 28.04
CA ASN A 98 -2.76 7.28 27.66
C ASN A 98 -3.22 7.69 26.27
N ARG A 99 -4.18 8.61 26.21
CA ARG A 99 -4.77 9.10 24.96
C ARG A 99 -3.81 9.94 24.12
N GLU A 100 -2.87 10.64 24.74
CA GLU A 100 -1.86 11.43 24.02
C GLU A 100 -0.81 10.54 23.33
N ALA A 101 -0.63 9.32 23.84
CA ALA A 101 0.28 8.33 23.25
C ALA A 101 -0.38 7.50 22.11
N GLN A 102 -1.65 7.74 21.80
CA GLN A 102 -2.37 7.06 20.72
C GLN A 102 -2.53 8.00 19.53
N ILE A 103 -2.02 7.59 18.36
CA ILE A 103 -2.31 8.28 17.11
C ILE A 103 -3.66 7.77 16.61
N HIS A 104 -4.67 8.64 16.63
CA HIS A 104 -6.02 8.36 16.14
C HIS A 104 -6.09 8.31 14.61
#